data_AF-A0ABD5F1X2-F1
#
_entry.id   AF-A0ABD5F1X2-F1
#
_cell.length_a   1.000
_cell.length_b   1.000
_cell.length_c   1.000
_cell.angle_alpha   90.00
_cell.angle_beta   90.00
_cell.angle_gamma   90.00
#
_symmetry.space_group_name_H-M   'P 1'
#
loop_
_entity.id
_entity.type
_entity.pdbx_description
1 polymer ?
#
loop_
_entity_poly.entity_id
_entity_poly.type
_entity_poly.pdbx_seq_one_letter_code
_entity_poly.pdbx_strand_id
1 'polypeptide(L)'
;MMKYLQREPTGAPHRIHLHLCQASVAVLGTDRVEGLRTERTELCGDGNVRGTGEFTDWPVEAVYRAVGYLSTHLANLPFDHHAGVVPNDAGRVLDIDGGLIDAAYVTGWIKRGPIGLIGHTKS
;
A
#
# COMPACT_ATOMS: atom_id res chain seq x y z
N MET A 1 10.27 -18.64 -6.08
CA MET A 1 9.62 -18.78 -4.77
C MET A 1 9.77 -20.19 -4.19
N MET A 2 9.44 -21.27 -4.92
CA MET A 2 9.48 -22.66 -4.41
C MET A 2 10.84 -23.12 -3.84
N LYS A 3 11.97 -22.70 -4.42
CA LYS A 3 13.32 -23.01 -3.91
C LYS A 3 13.57 -22.54 -2.46
N TYR A 4 12.88 -21.49 -1.99
CA TYR A 4 13.05 -20.97 -0.64
C TYR A 4 12.14 -21.67 0.38
N LEU A 5 11.00 -22.22 -0.06
CA LEU A 5 10.06 -22.94 0.81
C LEU A 5 10.57 -24.34 1.21
N GLN A 6 11.45 -24.93 0.40
CA GLN A 6 12.01 -26.27 0.63
C GLN A 6 13.36 -26.25 1.36
N ARG A 7 13.85 -25.07 1.73
CA ARG A 7 15.17 -24.94 2.33
C ARG A 7 15.05 -25.02 3.83
N GLU A 8 15.62 -26.07 4.41
CA GLU A 8 15.65 -26.23 5.86
C GLU A 8 16.32 -25.03 6.54
N PRO A 9 15.84 -24.61 7.72
CA PRO A 9 16.47 -23.55 8.49
C PRO A 9 17.94 -23.86 8.75
N THR A 10 18.83 -22.97 8.31
CA THR A 10 20.28 -23.18 8.45
C THR A 10 20.81 -22.81 9.84
N GLY A 11 19.94 -22.46 10.79
CA GLY A 11 20.33 -21.95 12.11
C GLY A 11 20.89 -20.51 12.10
N ALA A 12 20.68 -19.75 11.02
CA ALA A 12 21.12 -18.35 10.96
C ALA A 12 20.47 -17.50 12.09
N PRO A 13 21.20 -16.53 12.68
CA PRO A 13 20.70 -15.76 13.81
C PRO A 13 19.53 -14.84 13.43
N HIS A 14 19.45 -14.41 12.16
CA HIS A 14 18.38 -13.57 11.65
C HIS A 14 17.54 -14.32 10.61
N ARG A 15 16.22 -14.15 10.68
CA ARG A 15 15.26 -14.83 9.83
C ARG A 15 14.30 -13.81 9.20
N ILE A 16 13.87 -14.11 7.98
CA ILE A 16 12.78 -13.39 7.31
C ILE A 16 11.65 -14.38 7.13
N HIS A 17 10.48 -14.07 7.69
CA HIS A 17 9.27 -14.86 7.55
C HIS A 17 8.33 -14.16 6.57
N LEU A 18 7.86 -14.88 5.55
CA LEU A 18 6.86 -14.39 4.61
C LEU A 18 5.51 -14.99 4.96
N HIS A 19 4.66 -14.20 5.60
CA HIS A 19 3.29 -14.60 5.93
C HIS A 19 2.36 -14.14 4.80
N LEU A 20 1.73 -15.09 4.12
CA LEU A 20 0.72 -14.84 3.10
C LEU A 20 -0.67 -15.09 3.67
N CYS A 21 -1.68 -14.47 3.07
CA CYS A 21 -3.07 -14.58 3.52
C CYS A 21 -3.24 -14.21 5.01
N GLN A 22 -2.65 -13.09 5.39
CA GLN A 22 -2.71 -12.53 6.74
C GLN A 22 -3.00 -11.03 6.61
N ALA A 23 -4.16 -10.60 7.09
CA ALA A 23 -4.52 -9.19 7.16
C ALA A 23 -4.10 -8.61 8.51
N SER A 24 -3.52 -7.41 8.55
CA SER A 24 -3.24 -6.70 9.79
C SER A 24 -4.54 -6.17 10.40
N VAL A 25 -4.80 -6.51 11.67
CA VAL A 25 -6.04 -6.13 12.38
C VAL A 25 -5.78 -5.06 13.43
N ALA A 26 -4.74 -5.23 14.25
CA ALA A 26 -4.41 -4.27 15.30
C ALA A 26 -2.90 -4.30 15.60
N VAL A 27 -2.34 -3.13 15.91
CA VAL A 27 -1.07 -3.03 16.62
C VAL A 27 -1.38 -3.11 18.11
N LEU A 28 -0.73 -4.03 18.81
CA LEU A 28 -0.95 -4.30 20.22
C LEU A 28 0.05 -3.54 21.09
N GLY A 29 -0.33 -3.30 22.35
CA GLY A 29 0.43 -2.51 23.32
C GLY A 29 -0.26 -1.17 23.61
N THR A 30 0.14 -0.53 24.71
CA THR A 30 -0.46 0.73 25.16
C THR A 30 0.44 1.92 24.84
N ASP A 31 1.68 1.89 25.35
CA ASP A 31 2.63 3.00 25.20
C ASP A 31 3.63 2.80 24.04
N ARG A 32 3.79 1.54 23.61
CA ARG A 32 4.66 1.13 22.51
C ARG A 32 4.10 -0.11 21.83
N VAL A 33 4.68 -0.47 20.69
CA VAL A 33 4.37 -1.72 20.00
C VAL A 33 4.85 -2.89 20.86
N GLU A 34 3.92 -3.79 21.19
CA GLU A 34 4.19 -5.06 21.89
C GLU A 34 3.77 -6.27 21.05
N GLY A 35 2.98 -6.04 19.99
CA GLY A 35 2.64 -7.08 19.05
C GLY A 35 1.87 -6.57 17.84
N LEU A 36 1.62 -7.50 16.91
CA LEU A 36 0.76 -7.30 15.76
C LEU A 36 -0.27 -8.43 15.73
N ARG A 37 -1.55 -8.08 15.81
CA ARG A 37 -2.64 -9.02 15.55
C ARG A 37 -2.89 -9.10 14.06
N THR A 38 -2.86 -10.30 13.51
CA THR A 38 -3.30 -10.59 12.15
C THR A 38 -4.51 -11.52 12.14
N GLU A 39 -5.34 -11.42 11.10
CA GLU A 39 -6.40 -12.38 10.79
C GLU A 39 -6.00 -13.18 9.56
N ARG A 40 -6.20 -14.50 9.60
CA ARG A 40 -6.05 -15.34 8.42
C ARG A 40 -7.13 -14.96 7.40
N THR A 41 -6.71 -14.87 6.14
CA THR A 41 -7.62 -14.62 5.03
C THR A 41 -7.66 -15.82 4.08
N GLU A 42 -8.69 -15.89 3.25
CA GLU A 42 -8.79 -16.86 2.16
C GLU A 42 -9.22 -16.19 0.86
N LEU A 43 -8.80 -16.77 -0.27
CA LEU A 43 -9.11 -16.27 -1.60
C LEU A 43 -10.59 -16.51 -1.91
N CYS A 44 -11.26 -15.49 -2.44
CA CYS A 44 -12.67 -15.61 -2.85
C CYS A 44 -12.83 -16.09 -4.30
N GLY A 45 -11.74 -16.10 -5.09
CA GLY A 45 -11.73 -16.52 -6.51
C GLY A 45 -11.99 -15.38 -7.51
N ASP A 46 -12.23 -14.17 -7.03
CA ASP A 46 -12.52 -12.94 -7.80
C ASP A 46 -11.35 -11.93 -7.77
N GLY A 47 -10.19 -12.35 -7.28
CA GLY A 47 -9.04 -11.48 -7.03
C GLY A 47 -9.03 -10.81 -5.65
N ASN A 48 -10.08 -10.99 -4.83
CA ASN A 48 -10.14 -10.50 -3.47
C ASN A 48 -9.90 -11.61 -2.43
N VAL A 49 -9.79 -11.19 -1.18
CA VAL A 49 -9.69 -12.06 0.01
C VAL A 49 -10.78 -11.70 1.02
N ARG A 50 -11.16 -12.68 1.84
CA ARG A 50 -12.03 -12.46 3.02
C ARG A 50 -11.37 -13.01 4.28
N GLY A 51 -11.70 -12.42 5.43
CA GLY A 51 -11.26 -12.90 6.74
C GLY A 51 -11.91 -14.25 7.09
N THR A 52 -11.17 -15.11 7.79
CA THR A 52 -11.66 -16.41 8.27
C THR A 52 -12.13 -16.37 9.72
N GLY A 53 -11.91 -15.26 10.44
CA GLY A 53 -12.13 -15.15 11.88
C GLY A 53 -11.06 -15.81 12.75
N GLU A 54 -10.00 -16.38 12.16
CA GLU A 54 -8.87 -16.95 12.89
C GLU A 54 -7.78 -15.88 13.08
N PHE A 55 -7.44 -15.58 14.33
CA PHE A 55 -6.48 -14.53 14.69
C PHE A 55 -5.18 -15.09 15.26
N THR A 56 -4.07 -14.43 14.95
CA THR A 56 -2.75 -14.70 15.51
C THR A 56 -2.13 -13.40 16.02
N ASP A 57 -1.62 -13.43 17.25
CA ASP A 57 -0.86 -12.34 17.83
C ASP A 57 0.64 -12.64 17.70
N TRP A 58 1.35 -11.79 16.96
CA TRP A 58 2.80 -11.88 16.77
C TRP A 58 3.50 -10.99 17.80
N PRO A 59 4.34 -11.53 18.69
CA PRO A 59 5.14 -10.71 19.60
C PRO A 59 6.23 -9.99 18.79
N VAL A 60 6.07 -8.68 18.60
CA VAL A 60 6.99 -7.82 17.86
C VAL A 60 7.09 -6.46 18.55
N GLU A 61 8.23 -5.79 18.37
CA GLU A 61 8.53 -4.51 19.04
C GLU A 61 8.46 -3.30 18.09
N ALA A 62 8.24 -3.55 16.79
CA ALA A 62 8.10 -2.52 15.77
C ALA A 62 7.23 -3.00 14.61
N VAL A 63 6.45 -2.09 14.03
CA VAL A 63 5.61 -2.34 12.85
C VAL A 63 5.87 -1.26 11.80
N TYR A 64 6.18 -1.69 10.58
CA TYR A 64 6.41 -0.80 9.43
C TYR A 64 5.33 -1.03 8.38
N ARG A 65 4.45 -0.05 8.16
CA ARG A 65 3.35 -0.17 7.20
C ARG A 65 3.84 0.16 5.78
N ALA A 66 3.99 -0.86 4.94
CA ALA A 66 4.43 -0.74 3.55
C ALA A 66 3.31 -1.13 2.56
N VAL A 67 2.15 -0.46 2.63
CA VAL A 67 0.93 -0.78 1.85
C VAL A 67 0.66 0.19 0.70
N GLY A 68 1.68 0.95 0.28
CA GLY A 68 1.56 2.00 -0.72
C GLY A 68 1.59 3.41 -0.12
N TYR A 69 1.69 4.39 -1.01
CA TYR A 69 1.67 5.82 -0.67
C TYR A 69 0.32 6.43 -1.07
N LEU A 70 0.02 7.62 -0.56
CA LEU A 70 -1.12 8.42 -1.02
C LEU A 70 -0.65 9.87 -1.11
N SER A 71 -0.92 10.52 -2.25
CA SER A 71 -0.58 11.94 -2.39
C SER A 71 -1.44 12.80 -1.46
N THR A 72 -0.96 14.01 -1.18
CA THR A 72 -1.68 15.02 -0.41
C THR A 72 -2.14 16.14 -1.33
N HIS A 73 -3.34 16.66 -1.10
CA HIS A 73 -3.89 17.80 -1.82
C HIS A 73 -3.02 19.05 -1.64
N LEU A 74 -2.93 19.88 -2.69
CA LEU A 74 -2.31 21.20 -2.67
C LEU A 74 -3.38 22.27 -2.85
N ALA A 75 -3.27 23.37 -2.10
CA ALA A 75 -4.20 24.49 -2.20
C ALA A 75 -4.31 25.00 -3.65
N ASN A 76 -5.54 25.33 -4.06
CA ASN A 76 -5.87 25.81 -5.41
C ASN A 76 -5.66 24.79 -6.54
N LEU A 77 -5.50 23.50 -6.22
CA LEU A 77 -5.55 22.42 -7.19
C LEU A 77 -6.68 21.43 -6.85
N PRO A 78 -7.45 20.99 -7.85
CA PRO A 78 -8.43 19.93 -7.66
C PRO A 78 -7.73 18.62 -7.30
N PHE A 79 -8.39 17.78 -6.52
CA PHE A 79 -7.83 16.53 -6.03
C PHE A 79 -8.90 15.46 -5.90
N ASP A 80 -8.65 14.29 -6.49
CA ASP A 80 -9.47 13.11 -6.28
C ASP A 80 -8.95 12.39 -5.03
N HIS A 81 -9.71 12.52 -3.92
CA HIS A 81 -9.35 11.89 -2.64
C HIS A 81 -9.45 10.37 -2.65
N HIS A 82 -10.21 9.78 -3.57
CA HIS A 82 -10.33 8.34 -3.70
C HIS A 82 -9.14 7.77 -4.48
N ALA A 83 -8.81 8.37 -5.63
CA ALA A 83 -7.68 7.93 -6.46
C ALA A 83 -6.32 8.45 -5.97
N GLY A 84 -6.30 9.51 -5.15
CA GLY A 84 -5.08 10.11 -4.61
C GLY A 84 -4.25 10.84 -5.66
N VAL A 85 -4.90 11.46 -6.65
CA VAL A 85 -4.24 12.13 -7.80
C VAL A 85 -4.90 13.48 -8.08
N VAL A 86 -4.20 14.32 -8.85
CA VAL A 86 -4.79 15.51 -9.46
C VAL A 86 -5.50 15.09 -10.76
N PRO A 87 -6.81 15.37 -10.92
CA PRO A 87 -7.54 15.09 -12.15
C PRO A 87 -6.84 15.73 -13.36
N ASN A 88 -6.61 14.95 -14.41
CA ASN A 88 -5.88 15.43 -15.58
C ASN A 88 -6.28 14.70 -16.87
N ASP A 89 -6.15 15.41 -18.01
CA ASP A 89 -6.17 14.83 -19.35
C ASP A 89 -4.77 14.92 -19.98
N ALA A 90 -4.16 13.75 -20.23
CA ALA A 90 -2.79 13.61 -20.69
C ALA A 90 -1.72 14.38 -19.86
N GLY A 91 -2.04 14.82 -18.65
CA GLY A 91 -1.19 15.63 -17.78
C GLY A 91 -1.61 17.10 -17.67
N ARG A 92 -2.58 17.58 -18.43
CA ARG A 92 -3.20 18.91 -18.23
C ARG A 92 -4.22 18.83 -17.10
N VAL A 93 -4.15 19.72 -16.12
CA VAL A 93 -5.04 19.67 -14.95
C VAL A 93 -6.46 20.01 -15.35
N LEU A 94 -7.42 19.25 -14.80
CA LEU A 94 -8.85 19.47 -14.95
C LEU A 94 -9.41 20.07 -13.67
N ASP A 95 -10.28 21.07 -13.75
CA ASP A 95 -11.07 21.60 -12.63
C ASP A 95 -12.17 20.62 -12.18
N ILE A 96 -12.97 21.03 -11.19
CA ILE A 96 -14.03 20.18 -10.61
C ILE A 96 -15.17 19.87 -11.60
N ASP A 97 -15.36 20.72 -12.61
CA ASP A 97 -16.40 20.57 -13.64
C ASP A 97 -15.84 19.85 -14.89
N GLY A 98 -14.56 19.46 -14.89
CA GLY A 98 -13.88 18.81 -16.00
C GLY A 98 -13.33 19.78 -17.05
N GLY A 99 -13.35 21.09 -16.80
CA GLY A 99 -12.70 22.11 -17.61
C GLY A 99 -11.18 22.12 -17.42
N LEU A 100 -10.43 22.63 -18.40
CA LEU A 100 -8.97 22.69 -18.29
C LEU A 100 -8.55 23.92 -17.47
N ILE A 101 -7.67 23.72 -16.49
CA ILE A 101 -7.00 24.82 -15.80
C ILE A 101 -5.82 25.28 -16.65
N ASP A 102 -5.81 26.56 -17.02
CA ASP A 102 -4.76 27.14 -17.85
C ASP A 102 -3.39 27.04 -17.19
N ALA A 103 -2.40 26.67 -18.00
CA ALA A 103 -0.99 26.53 -17.63
C ALA A 103 -0.70 25.56 -16.45
N ALA A 104 -1.65 24.71 -16.06
CA ALA A 104 -1.47 23.74 -14.99
C ALA A 104 -1.25 22.32 -15.54
N TYR A 105 -0.15 21.69 -15.12
CA TYR A 105 0.24 20.35 -15.58
C TYR A 105 0.74 19.47 -14.42
N VAL A 106 0.55 18.16 -14.56
CA VAL A 106 1.01 17.14 -13.61
C VAL A 106 1.72 16.00 -14.32
N THR A 107 2.72 15.43 -13.64
CA THR A 107 3.49 14.26 -14.07
C THR A 107 3.80 13.36 -12.88
N GLY A 108 4.40 12.20 -13.09
CA GLY A 108 4.81 11.32 -12.00
C GLY A 108 3.63 10.63 -11.29
N TRP A 109 3.79 10.38 -9.99
CA TRP A 109 2.78 9.68 -9.17
C TRP A 109 1.54 10.52 -8.89
N ILE A 110 1.65 11.85 -8.75
CA ILE A 110 0.49 12.73 -8.56
C ILE A 110 -0.47 12.70 -9.77
N LYS A 111 0.00 12.25 -10.94
CA LYS A 111 -0.79 12.04 -12.16
C LYS A 111 -1.50 10.68 -12.23
N ARG A 112 -0.84 9.61 -11.75
CA ARG A 112 -1.19 8.20 -12.08
C ARG A 112 -1.35 7.28 -10.87
N GLY A 113 -1.12 7.78 -9.67
CA GLY A 113 -1.00 6.99 -8.46
C GLY A 113 0.43 6.46 -8.23
N PRO A 114 0.69 5.90 -7.04
CA PRO A 114 2.02 5.54 -6.53
C PRO A 114 2.52 4.19 -7.07
N ILE A 115 2.44 3.97 -8.38
CA ILE A 115 2.78 2.72 -9.03
C ILE A 115 3.85 2.97 -10.10
N GLY A 116 4.91 2.15 -10.09
CA GLY A 116 5.98 2.18 -11.08
C GLY A 116 7.35 2.53 -10.49
N LEU A 117 8.39 1.90 -11.03
CA LEU A 117 9.81 2.22 -10.74
C LEU A 117 10.20 3.57 -11.32
N ILE A 118 11.35 4.13 -10.91
CA ILE A 118 11.87 5.45 -11.33
C ILE A 118 11.82 5.67 -12.86
N GLY A 119 12.09 4.64 -13.66
CA GLY A 119 12.03 4.73 -15.13
C GLY A 119 10.62 4.91 -15.71
N HIS A 120 9.58 4.46 -15.01
CA HIS A 120 8.17 4.58 -15.46
C HIS A 120 7.61 6.00 -15.28
N THR A 121 8.31 6.83 -14.52
CA THR A 121 8.00 8.25 -14.31
C THR A 121 8.67 9.20 -15.29
N LYS A 122 9.47 8.69 -16.24
CA LYS A 122 9.88 9.48 -17.41
C LYS A 122 8.64 9.68 -18.29
N SER A 123 8.21 10.93 -18.44
CA SER A 123 7.16 11.38 -19.37
C SER A 123 7.76 12.35 -20.37
#